data_AF-A0A4Y7LFE0-F1
#
_entry.id   AF-A0A4Y7LFE0-F1
#
_cell.length_a   1.000
_cell.length_b   1.000
_cell.length_c   1.000
_cell.angle_alpha   90.00
_cell.angle_beta   90.00
_cell.angle_gamma   90.00
#
_symmetry.space_group_name_H-M   'P 1'
#
loop_
_entity.id
_entity.type
_entity.pdbx_description
1 polymer ?
#
loop_
_entity_poly.entity_id
_entity_poly.type
_entity_poly.pdbx_seq_one_letter_code
_entity_poly.pdbx_strand_id
1 'polypeptide(L)'
;MASEELNGRPLKSDALKLKETAISTDQSTLMGSDAGHEDGATITCFTEDMNNTTFHIQIIKLHKQIYAWIGCNSAKFGHLYAAAPTRPSNTVSVTSILGGASDNTGSSISRHLALKCGVNIILACNIPKNSPLLEADAEKILVQKLISLGYTRPKTSLPASMVGVH
;
A
#
# COMPACT_ATOMS: atom_id res chain seq x y z
N MET A 1 -24.07 48.78 -40.55
CA MET A 1 -24.65 47.58 -41.21
C MET A 1 -23.53 46.94 -42.02
N ALA A 2 -23.09 45.71 -41.86
CA ALA A 2 -23.46 44.58 -41.01
C ALA A 2 -22.17 43.75 -40.75
N SER A 3 -22.05 43.16 -39.56
CA SER A 3 -21.03 42.17 -39.22
C SER A 3 -21.73 40.84 -38.98
N GLU A 4 -21.33 39.78 -39.68
CA GLU A 4 -21.72 38.38 -39.44
C GLU A 4 -20.48 37.66 -38.87
N GLU A 5 -20.50 37.25 -37.61
CA GLU A 5 -20.82 35.89 -37.12
C GLU A 5 -19.75 34.85 -37.47
N LEU A 6 -18.90 34.52 -36.49
CA LEU A 6 -18.30 33.18 -36.39
C LEU A 6 -18.30 32.74 -34.92
N ASN A 7 -19.21 31.81 -34.71
CA ASN A 7 -19.74 31.19 -33.52
C ASN A 7 -18.69 30.28 -32.82
N GLY A 8 -18.28 30.63 -31.59
CA GLY A 8 -17.42 29.80 -30.74
C GLY A 8 -18.22 29.08 -29.66
N ARG A 9 -18.49 27.78 -29.87
CA ARG A 9 -19.24 26.93 -28.93
C ARG A 9 -18.45 26.64 -27.64
N PRO A 10 -19.10 26.58 -26.46
CA PRO A 10 -18.44 26.19 -25.22
C PRO A 10 -18.21 24.67 -25.16
N LEU A 11 -16.99 24.26 -24.82
CA LEU A 11 -16.59 22.87 -24.61
C LEU A 11 -17.30 22.32 -23.36
N LYS A 12 -18.10 21.26 -23.56
CA LYS A 12 -18.73 20.47 -22.49
C LYS A 12 -17.65 19.77 -21.67
N SER A 13 -17.69 19.96 -20.35
CA SER A 13 -16.96 19.17 -19.37
C SER A 13 -17.66 17.82 -19.17
N ASP A 14 -17.29 16.82 -19.96
CA ASP A 14 -17.72 15.44 -19.72
C ASP A 14 -16.87 14.83 -18.59
N ALA A 15 -17.59 14.31 -17.60
CA ALA A 15 -17.07 13.70 -16.39
C ALA A 15 -16.24 12.44 -16.69
N LEU A 16 -14.92 12.53 -16.52
CA LEU A 16 -14.04 11.37 -16.47
C LEU A 16 -14.15 10.72 -15.09
N LYS A 17 -15.10 9.80 -14.97
CA LYS A 17 -15.22 8.88 -13.83
C LYS A 17 -14.14 7.81 -14.00
N LEU A 18 -13.01 7.96 -13.31
CA LEU A 18 -11.96 6.93 -13.26
C LEU A 18 -12.54 5.66 -12.61
N LYS A 19 -12.53 4.59 -13.39
CA LYS A 19 -12.98 3.26 -13.00
C LYS A 19 -11.80 2.57 -12.32
N GLU A 20 -11.93 2.26 -11.03
CA GLU A 20 -11.00 1.38 -10.33
C GLU A 20 -11.12 -0.01 -10.95
N THR A 21 -10.20 -0.35 -11.87
CA THR A 21 -10.16 -1.65 -12.51
C THR A 21 -9.45 -2.64 -11.58
N ALA A 22 -10.23 -3.28 -10.71
CA ALA A 22 -9.83 -4.55 -10.14
C ALA A 22 -9.77 -5.57 -11.29
N ILE A 23 -8.57 -6.04 -11.65
CA ILE A 23 -8.41 -7.20 -12.52
C ILE A 23 -8.72 -8.42 -11.64
N SER A 24 -9.99 -8.80 -11.61
CA SER A 24 -10.46 -10.07 -11.09
C SER A 24 -10.41 -11.09 -12.23
N THR A 25 -9.58 -12.11 -12.07
CA THR A 25 -9.65 -13.31 -12.92
C THR A 25 -10.85 -14.14 -12.45
N ASP A 26 -11.77 -14.37 -13.39
CA ASP A 26 -13.17 -14.81 -13.29
C ASP A 26 -13.35 -16.29 -12.86
N GLN A 27 -14.19 -16.60 -11.85
CA GLN A 27 -15.52 -17.22 -12.02
C GLN A 27 -16.18 -17.81 -10.76
N SER A 28 -17.49 -17.51 -10.70
CA SER A 28 -18.62 -18.27 -10.12
C SER A 28 -19.26 -17.76 -8.82
N THR A 29 -20.50 -17.31 -9.01
CA THR A 29 -21.54 -17.01 -8.03
C THR A 29 -21.91 -18.23 -7.22
N LEU A 30 -21.79 -18.19 -5.89
CA LEU A 30 -22.70 -18.86 -4.94
C LEU A 30 -22.77 -18.04 -3.64
N MET A 31 -23.97 -17.64 -3.24
CA MET A 31 -24.26 -17.20 -1.88
C MET A 31 -24.09 -18.41 -0.95
N GLY A 32 -23.21 -18.29 0.04
CA GLY A 32 -23.05 -19.33 1.05
C GLY A 32 -21.97 -18.97 2.06
N SER A 33 -22.37 -18.79 3.30
CA SER A 33 -21.50 -18.76 4.47
C SER A 33 -20.71 -20.07 4.57
N ASP A 34 -19.39 -20.03 4.43
CA ASP A 34 -18.51 -21.05 4.99
C ASP A 34 -17.08 -20.52 5.18
N ALA A 35 -16.48 -20.91 6.29
CA ALA A 35 -15.10 -20.62 6.64
C ALA A 35 -14.17 -21.49 5.79
N GLY A 36 -13.85 -21.05 4.58
CA GLY A 36 -13.01 -21.75 3.62
C GLY A 36 -11.65 -21.09 3.42
N HIS A 37 -10.58 -21.88 3.44
CA HIS A 37 -9.20 -21.48 3.25
C HIS A 37 -8.98 -20.81 1.88
N GLU A 38 -8.83 -19.49 1.83
CA GLU A 38 -8.43 -18.77 0.62
C GLU A 38 -6.94 -19.01 0.34
N ASP A 39 -6.63 -20.14 -0.32
CA ASP A 39 -5.30 -20.47 -0.83
C ASP A 39 -5.03 -19.78 -2.18
N GLY A 40 -5.30 -18.47 -2.22
CA GLY A 40 -5.13 -17.63 -3.40
C GLY A 40 -4.46 -16.31 -3.00
N ALA A 41 -3.59 -15.78 -3.86
CA ALA A 41 -3.00 -14.47 -3.63
C ALA A 41 -4.02 -13.37 -3.96
N THR A 42 -4.38 -12.53 -3.00
CA THR A 42 -5.24 -11.36 -3.24
C THR A 42 -4.38 -10.20 -3.75
N ILE A 43 -4.73 -9.63 -4.91
CA ILE A 43 -4.03 -8.50 -5.50
C ILE A 43 -4.91 -7.24 -5.38
N THR A 44 -4.33 -6.15 -4.91
CA THR A 44 -4.98 -4.84 -4.86
C THR A 44 -4.07 -3.80 -5.47
N CYS A 45 -4.56 -3.09 -6.48
CA CYS A 45 -3.83 -2.03 -7.17
C CYS A 45 -4.62 -0.75 -7.07
N PHE A 46 -3.95 0.36 -6.77
CA PHE A 46 -4.58 1.68 -6.73
C PHE A 46 -3.54 2.77 -6.98
N THR A 47 -4.03 3.96 -7.31
CA THR A 47 -3.20 5.14 -7.52
C THR A 47 -3.77 6.27 -6.69
N GLU A 48 -2.90 7.00 -6.00
CA GLU A 48 -3.26 8.08 -5.09
C GLU A 48 -2.39 9.30 -5.38
N ASP A 49 -3.02 10.47 -5.51
CA ASP A 49 -2.31 11.74 -5.67
C ASP A 49 -2.18 12.45 -4.32
N MET A 50 -0.95 12.77 -3.91
CA MET A 50 -0.65 13.45 -2.65
C MET A 50 0.48 14.46 -2.86
N ASN A 51 0.28 15.70 -2.43
CA ASN A 51 1.31 16.76 -2.49
C ASN A 51 1.98 16.89 -3.88
N ASN A 52 1.15 16.97 -4.95
CA ASN A 52 1.58 17.06 -6.35
C ASN A 52 2.43 15.87 -6.83
N THR A 53 2.39 14.75 -6.10
CA THR A 53 3.08 13.50 -6.43
C THR A 53 2.04 12.40 -6.59
N THR A 54 2.17 11.62 -7.66
CA THR A 54 1.29 10.46 -7.91
C THR A 54 1.97 9.20 -7.41
N PHE A 55 1.31 8.47 -6.51
CA PHE A 55 1.76 7.19 -6.00
C PHE A 55 0.98 6.05 -6.63
N HIS A 56 1.68 5.15 -7.31
CA HIS A 56 1.11 3.89 -7.78
C HIS A 56 1.45 2.79 -6.77
N ILE A 57 0.42 2.13 -6.23
CA ILE A 57 0.60 1.13 -5.18
C ILE A 57 -0.03 -0.18 -5.62
N GLN A 58 0.72 -1.25 -5.42
CA GLN A 58 0.26 -2.63 -5.61
C GLN A 58 0.55 -3.44 -4.37
N ILE A 59 -0.46 -4.16 -3.87
CA ILE A 59 -0.38 -5.02 -2.69
C ILE A 59 -0.77 -6.43 -3.14
N ILE A 60 0.05 -7.41 -2.79
CA ILE A 60 -0.24 -8.83 -3.00
C ILE A 60 -0.21 -9.49 -1.62
N LYS A 61 -1.37 -9.95 -1.16
CA LYS A 61 -1.52 -10.68 0.09
C LYS A 61 -1.32 -12.17 -0.19
N LEU A 62 -0.31 -12.77 0.44
CA LEU A 62 -0.11 -14.21 0.51
C LEU A 62 -0.44 -14.72 1.91
N HIS A 63 -0.44 -16.04 2.10
CA HIS A 63 -0.81 -16.68 3.37
C HIS A 63 -0.01 -16.14 4.58
N LYS A 64 1.33 -16.07 4.49
CA LYS A 64 2.23 -15.60 5.58
C LYS A 64 3.14 -14.43 5.18
N GLN A 65 2.84 -13.80 4.05
CA GLN A 65 3.66 -12.71 3.51
C GLN A 65 2.77 -11.67 2.84
N ILE A 66 3.22 -10.42 2.84
CA ILE A 66 2.65 -9.36 2.02
C ILE A 66 3.78 -8.85 1.12
N TYR A 67 3.51 -8.79 -0.17
CA TYR A 67 4.32 -8.01 -1.10
C TYR A 67 3.63 -6.66 -1.33
N ALA A 68 4.38 -5.58 -1.23
CA ALA A 68 3.93 -4.23 -1.54
C ALA A 68 4.91 -3.58 -2.52
N TRP A 69 4.38 -2.90 -3.52
CA TRP A 69 5.14 -2.10 -4.46
C TRP A 69 4.62 -0.66 -4.43
N ILE A 70 5.55 0.30 -4.43
CA ILE A 70 5.29 1.74 -4.46
C ILE A 70 6.10 2.37 -5.59
N GLY A 71 5.42 2.84 -6.62
CA GLY A 71 5.97 3.74 -7.64
C GLY A 71 5.65 5.19 -7.32
N CYS A 72 6.63 6.08 -7.36
CA CYS A 72 6.46 7.52 -7.22
C CYS A 72 6.64 8.20 -8.59
N ASN A 73 5.62 8.94 -9.05
CA ASN A 73 5.54 9.66 -10.34
C ASN A 73 5.77 8.82 -11.61
N SER A 74 6.15 7.56 -11.46
CA SER A 74 6.43 6.62 -12.54
C SER A 74 6.36 5.20 -11.98
N ALA A 75 5.84 4.27 -12.78
CA ALA A 75 5.81 2.85 -12.48
C ALA A 75 7.17 2.17 -12.70
N LYS A 76 8.21 2.65 -12.00
CA LYS A 76 9.54 2.05 -12.01
C LYS A 76 9.73 1.11 -10.83
N PHE A 77 10.42 0.00 -11.08
CA PHE A 77 10.89 -0.86 -10.00
C PHE A 77 12.05 -0.16 -9.29
N GLY A 78 11.94 -0.01 -7.97
CA GLY A 78 12.94 0.64 -7.14
C GLY A 78 13.75 -0.36 -6.33
N HIS A 79 14.14 0.07 -5.13
CA HIS A 79 14.83 -0.79 -4.19
C HIS A 79 13.88 -1.80 -3.57
N LEU A 80 14.37 -3.02 -3.34
CA LEU A 80 13.61 -4.12 -2.75
C LEU A 80 14.11 -4.42 -1.35
N TYR A 81 13.20 -4.40 -0.39
CA TYR A 81 13.45 -4.65 1.03
C TYR A 81 12.65 -5.85 1.50
N ALA A 82 13.25 -6.69 2.32
CA ALA A 82 12.56 -7.73 3.07
C ALA A 82 12.62 -7.43 4.56
N ALA A 83 11.46 -7.44 5.21
CA ALA A 83 11.32 -7.26 6.63
C ALA A 83 10.59 -8.45 7.24
N ALA A 84 11.18 -9.02 8.31
CA ALA A 84 10.62 -10.17 9.01
C ALA A 84 10.59 -9.91 10.52
N PRO A 85 9.43 -10.10 11.20
CA PRO A 85 9.36 -10.04 12.65
C PRO A 85 10.07 -11.25 13.27
N THR A 86 10.98 -11.00 14.21
CA THR A 86 11.73 -12.02 14.95
C THR A 86 11.16 -12.16 16.37
N ARG A 87 10.77 -13.39 16.75
CA ARG A 87 10.34 -13.72 18.11
C ARG A 87 11.53 -14.27 18.92
N PRO A 88 11.56 -14.12 20.25
CA PRO A 88 10.54 -13.51 21.12
C PRO A 88 10.66 -11.99 21.29
N SER A 89 11.72 -11.35 20.79
CA SER A 89 12.09 -9.94 21.10
C SER A 89 11.22 -8.85 20.45
N ASN A 90 10.17 -9.19 19.68
CA ASN A 90 9.36 -8.26 18.89
C ASN A 90 10.20 -7.29 18.03
N THR A 91 11.43 -7.69 17.70
CA THR A 91 12.32 -6.97 16.79
C THR A 91 11.97 -7.33 15.36
N VAL A 92 12.29 -6.47 14.42
CA VAL A 92 12.14 -6.77 12.98
C VAL A 92 13.52 -6.69 12.34
N SER A 93 13.89 -7.74 11.65
CA SER A 93 15.07 -7.78 10.80
C SER A 93 14.67 -7.26 9.42
N VAL A 94 15.40 -6.27 8.92
CA VAL A 94 15.22 -5.71 7.58
C VAL A 94 16.50 -5.91 6.79
N THR A 95 16.36 -6.32 5.54
CA THR A 95 17.47 -6.44 4.59
C THR A 95 17.10 -5.85 3.25
N SER A 96 18.05 -5.19 2.58
CA SER A 96 17.92 -4.79 1.18
C SER A 96 18.29 -5.97 0.30
N ILE A 97 17.33 -6.48 -0.48
CA ILE A 97 17.56 -7.57 -1.44
C ILE A 97 18.12 -6.99 -2.75
N LEU A 98 17.53 -5.88 -3.19
CA LEU A 98 17.92 -5.22 -4.43
C LEU A 98 18.07 -3.73 -4.17
N GLY A 99 19.31 -3.29 -3.94
CA GLY A 99 19.64 -1.90 -3.69
C GLY A 99 21.07 -1.81 -3.20
N GLY A 100 21.89 -1.02 -3.89
CA GLY A 100 23.28 -0.81 -3.54
C GLY A 100 23.43 -0.21 -2.14
N ALA A 101 24.66 -0.29 -1.61
CA ALA A 101 24.97 0.11 -0.24
C ALA A 101 24.65 1.60 0.01
N SER A 102 23.58 1.86 0.78
CA SER A 102 23.31 3.03 1.64
C SER A 102 21.85 3.53 1.63
N ASP A 103 21.02 3.03 0.73
CA ASP A 103 19.66 3.57 0.54
C ASP A 103 18.65 2.90 1.47
N ASN A 104 18.24 3.63 2.53
CA ASN A 104 17.38 3.12 3.59
C ASN A 104 15.94 3.67 3.58
N THR A 105 15.55 4.43 2.54
CA THR A 105 14.21 5.04 2.38
C THR A 105 13.07 4.01 2.48
N GLY A 106 13.29 2.75 2.09
CA GLY A 106 12.28 1.68 2.27
C GLY A 106 12.51 0.80 3.50
N SER A 107 13.63 0.93 4.21
CA SER A 107 13.96 0.10 5.37
C SER A 107 13.09 0.44 6.58
N SER A 108 12.84 1.73 6.82
CA SER A 108 11.91 2.28 7.81
C SER A 108 10.48 1.78 7.56
N ILE A 109 9.97 2.00 6.35
CA ILE A 109 8.62 1.62 5.92
C ILE A 109 8.42 0.11 6.07
N SER A 110 9.31 -0.70 5.49
CA SER A 110 9.21 -2.16 5.56
C SER A 110 9.23 -2.66 7.00
N ARG A 111 10.05 -2.05 7.86
CA ARG A 111 10.07 -2.34 9.31
C ARG A 111 8.73 -2.06 9.98
N HIS A 112 8.18 -0.87 9.76
CA HIS A 112 6.89 -0.47 10.33
C HIS A 112 5.76 -1.36 9.84
N LEU A 113 5.72 -1.69 8.56
CA LEU A 113 4.74 -2.60 7.98
C LEU A 113 4.84 -4.00 8.59
N ALA A 114 6.06 -4.52 8.79
CA ALA A 114 6.26 -5.83 9.39
C ALA A 114 5.82 -5.86 10.86
N LEU A 115 6.06 -4.79 11.63
CA LEU A 115 5.52 -4.67 12.99
C LEU A 115 3.99 -4.59 12.99
N LYS A 116 3.42 -3.79 12.08
CA LYS A 116 1.98 -3.51 12.05
C LYS A 116 1.14 -4.69 11.54
N CYS A 117 1.65 -5.44 10.57
CA CYS A 117 0.98 -6.64 10.04
C CYS A 117 1.41 -7.91 10.80
N GLY A 118 2.60 -7.88 11.42
CA GLY A 118 3.24 -9.04 12.07
C GLY A 118 3.36 -10.26 11.17
N VAL A 119 3.55 -10.05 9.87
CA VAL A 119 3.90 -11.06 8.88
C VAL A 119 5.14 -10.58 8.13
N ASN A 120 5.72 -11.45 7.32
CA ASN A 120 6.86 -11.08 6.48
C ASN A 120 6.40 -10.07 5.43
N ILE A 121 7.17 -8.99 5.25
CA ILE A 121 6.90 -7.96 4.25
C ILE A 121 8.03 -7.97 3.22
N ILE A 122 7.66 -7.95 1.95
CA ILE A 122 8.55 -7.61 0.85
C ILE A 122 8.06 -6.27 0.30
N LEU A 123 8.90 -5.24 0.34
CA LEU A 123 8.56 -3.90 -0.12
C LEU A 123 9.49 -3.51 -1.28
N ALA A 124 8.93 -3.21 -2.43
CA ALA A 124 9.62 -2.54 -3.51
C ALA A 124 9.21 -1.06 -3.52
N CYS A 125 10.14 -0.13 -3.41
CA CYS A 125 9.81 1.29 -3.44
C CYS A 125 10.81 2.10 -4.26
N ASN A 126 10.28 2.96 -5.14
CA ASN A 126 11.03 3.93 -5.92
C ASN A 126 10.68 5.34 -5.44
N ILE A 127 11.10 5.72 -4.24
CA ILE A 127 10.84 7.06 -3.66
C ILE A 127 12.15 7.87 -3.68
N PRO A 128 12.14 9.14 -4.14
CA PRO A 128 13.34 9.96 -4.17
C PRO A 128 13.84 10.30 -2.76
N LYS A 129 15.15 10.14 -2.54
CA LYS A 129 15.83 10.26 -1.24
C LYS A 129 15.82 11.66 -0.62
N ASN A 130 15.55 12.69 -1.43
CA ASN A 130 15.66 14.10 -1.02
C ASN A 130 14.40 14.65 -0.34
N SER A 131 13.37 13.81 -0.14
CA SER A 131 12.12 14.26 0.48
C SER A 131 11.59 13.25 1.50
N PRO A 132 11.96 13.38 2.79
CA PRO A 132 11.39 12.53 3.85
C PRO A 132 9.87 12.70 3.97
N LEU A 133 9.32 13.82 3.51
CA LEU A 133 7.88 14.06 3.45
C LEU A 133 7.19 13.09 2.47
N LEU A 134 7.79 12.84 1.28
CA LEU A 134 7.25 11.89 0.31
C LEU A 134 7.29 10.44 0.83
N GLU A 135 8.32 10.09 1.60
CA GLU A 135 8.42 8.78 2.27
C GLU A 135 7.27 8.59 3.27
N ALA A 136 7.05 9.59 4.12
CA ALA A 136 5.97 9.56 5.11
C ALA A 136 4.58 9.54 4.47
N ASP A 137 4.38 10.28 3.38
CA ASP A 137 3.11 10.29 2.64
C ASP A 137 2.83 8.92 1.99
N ALA A 138 3.83 8.34 1.33
CA ALA A 138 3.72 7.00 0.73
C ALA A 138 3.43 5.94 1.79
N GLU A 139 4.14 5.99 2.94
CA GLU A 139 3.89 5.10 4.06
C GLU A 139 2.46 5.27 4.58
N LYS A 140 2.00 6.50 4.78
CA LYS A 140 0.66 6.80 5.29
C LYS A 140 -0.42 6.22 4.38
N ILE A 141 -0.33 6.44 3.07
CA ILE A 141 -1.30 5.94 2.09
C ILE A 141 -1.34 4.41 2.12
N LEU A 142 -0.18 3.75 2.05
CA LEU A 142 -0.08 2.29 2.06
C LEU A 142 -0.64 1.71 3.37
N VAL A 143 -0.26 2.30 4.51
CA VAL A 143 -0.71 1.86 5.83
C VAL A 143 -2.22 2.02 6.00
N GLN A 144 -2.81 3.14 5.54
CA GLN A 144 -4.25 3.34 5.57
C GLN A 144 -4.97 2.28 4.74
N LYS A 145 -4.49 2.00 3.53
CA LYS A 145 -5.08 0.94 2.69
C LYS A 145 -4.97 -0.44 3.35
N LEU A 146 -3.83 -0.79 3.94
CA LEU A 146 -3.65 -2.06 4.66
C LEU A 146 -4.60 -2.21 5.85
N ILE A 147 -4.92 -1.11 6.55
CA ILE A 147 -5.93 -1.11 7.62
C ILE A 147 -7.32 -1.34 7.02
N SER A 148 -7.68 -0.62 5.97
CA SER A 148 -8.99 -0.77 5.30
C SER A 148 -9.21 -2.18 4.75
N LEU A 149 -8.14 -2.85 4.30
CA LEU A 149 -8.18 -4.24 3.83
C LEU A 149 -8.16 -5.28 4.97
N GLY A 150 -7.97 -4.86 6.22
CA GLY A 150 -7.90 -5.77 7.37
C GLY A 150 -6.60 -6.56 7.47
N TYR A 151 -5.52 -6.13 6.81
CA TYR A 151 -4.23 -6.84 6.81
C TYR A 151 -3.34 -6.50 8.01
N THR A 152 -3.72 -5.48 8.79
CA THR A 152 -3.01 -5.09 10.01
C THR A 152 -3.51 -5.87 11.22
N ARG A 153 -2.63 -6.15 12.18
CA ARG A 153 -3.04 -6.78 13.44
C ARG A 153 -3.90 -5.81 14.25
N PRO A 154 -4.97 -6.31 14.92
CA PRO A 154 -5.65 -5.54 15.93
C PRO A 154 -4.63 -5.06 16.95
N LYS A 155 -4.65 -3.78 17.29
CA LYS A 155 -3.85 -3.26 18.41
C LYS A 155 -4.35 -3.98 19.65
N THR A 156 -3.62 -4.99 20.11
CA THR A 156 -3.92 -5.67 21.37
C THR A 156 -3.76 -4.62 22.46
N SER A 157 -4.86 -3.99 22.87
CA SER A 157 -4.93 -3.33 24.17
C SER A 157 -4.55 -4.40 25.18
N LEU A 158 -3.45 -4.19 25.90
CA LEU A 158 -3.13 -5.01 27.06
C LEU A 158 -4.40 -5.08 27.92
N PRO A 159 -4.85 -6.27 28.37
CA PRO A 159 -5.99 -6.36 29.25
C PRO A 159 -5.67 -5.55 30.51
N ALA A 160 -6.57 -4.64 30.89
CA ALA A 160 -6.49 -3.80 32.08
C ALA A 160 -6.69 -4.61 33.38
N SER A 161 -6.19 -5.85 33.45
CA SER A 161 -6.32 -6.76 34.59
C SER A 161 -5.01 -6.98 35.37
N MET A 162 -4.03 -6.08 35.25
CA MET A 162 -2.87 -6.04 36.15
C MET A 162 -2.66 -4.66 36.78
N VAL A 163 -3.75 -4.03 37.23
CA VAL A 163 -3.70 -2.96 38.23
C VAL A 163 -4.61 -3.37 39.39
N GLY A 164 -3.99 -3.78 40.49
CA GLY A 164 -4.61 -4.41 41.66
C GLY A 164 -3.90 -5.73 41.92
N VAL A 165 -3.27 -6.00 43.07
CA VAL A 165 -3.38 -5.44 44.41
C VAL A 165 -2.08 -5.80 45.13
N HIS A 166 -1.42 -4.85 45.80
CA HIS A 166 -0.73 -5.09 47.07
C HIS A 166 -0.40 -3.78 47.77
#